data_AF-A0A840WA86-F1
#
_entry.id   AF-A0A840WA86-F1
#
_cell.length_a   1.000
_cell.length_b   1.000
_cell.length_c   1.000
_cell.angle_alpha   90.00
_cell.angle_beta   90.00
_cell.angle_gamma   90.00
#
_symmetry.space_group_name_H-M   'P 1'
#
loop_
_entity.id
_entity.type
_entity.pdbx_description
1 polymer ?
#
loop_
_entity_poly.entity_id
_entity_poly.type
_entity_poly.pdbx_seq_one_letter_code
_entity_poly.pdbx_strand_id
1 'polypeptide(L)' 'MTALALSPAPALFALAEAARGADRLVVGARGHHGFPRAALGAIAHGLLHSAPCPLMIVHSA' A
#
# COMPACT_ATOMS: atom_id res chain seq x y z
N MET A 1 9.82 -7.13 18.32
CA MET A 1 8.41 -7.24 18.75
C MET A 1 7.88 -5.83 19.01
N THR A 2 7.56 -5.09 17.96
CA THR A 2 6.97 -3.74 18.05
C THR A 2 5.86 -3.66 17.01
N ALA A 3 4.79 -4.41 17.24
CA ALA A 3 3.53 -4.18 16.56
C ALA A 3 2.85 -3.00 17.26
N LEU A 4 3.27 -1.77 16.95
CA LEU A 4 2.35 -0.65 17.07
C LEU A 4 1.19 -1.02 16.14
N ALA A 5 0.00 -1.20 16.69
CA ALA A 5 -1.24 -1.33 15.92
C ALA A 5 -1.56 0.01 15.25
N LEU A 6 -0.66 0.50 14.39
CA LEU A 6 -0.89 1.62 13.50
C LEU A 6 -1.86 1.09 12.46
N SER A 7 -3.10 1.57 12.54
CA SER A 7 -4.07 1.38 11.48
C SER A 7 -3.41 1.80 10.15
N PRO A 8 -3.55 1.03 9.06
CA PRO A 8 -3.02 1.41 7.75
C PRO A 8 -3.70 2.66 7.16
N ALA A 9 -4.80 3.12 7.77
CA ALA A 9 -5.63 4.22 7.25
C ALA A 9 -4.87 5.53 6.97
N PRO A 10 -3.97 6.04 7.84
CA PRO A 10 -3.26 7.29 7.55
C PRO A 10 -2.31 7.17 6.35
N ALA A 11 -1.61 6.04 6.23
CA ALA A 11 -0.71 5.78 5.11
C ALA A 11 -1.48 5.58 3.80
N LEU A 12 -2.61 4.87 3.85
CA LEU A 12 -3.50 4.71 2.70
C LEU A 12 -4.01 6.07 2.21
N PHE A 13 -4.49 6.92 3.13
CA PHE A 13 -4.99 8.26 2.80
C PHE A 13 -3.88 9.15 2.22
N ALA A 14 -2.71 9.18 2.85
CA ALA A 14 -1.59 10.01 2.38
C ALA A 14 -1.12 9.59 0.98
N LEU A 15 -1.03 8.29 0.71
CA LEU A 15 -0.66 7.78 -0.61
C LEU A 15 -1.74 8.06 -1.66
N ALA A 16 -3.02 7.92 -1.30
CA ALA A 16 -4.12 8.25 -2.20
C ALA A 16 -4.14 9.74 -2.56
N GLU A 17 -3.93 10.64 -1.59
CA GLU A 17 -3.84 12.08 -1.86
C GLU A 17 -2.62 12.42 -2.71
N ALA A 18 -1.44 11.87 -2.38
CA ALA A 18 -0.22 12.09 -3.18
C ALA A 18 -0.36 11.58 -4.63
N ALA A 19 -1.20 10.57 -4.85
CA ALA A 19 -1.46 9.99 -6.16
C ALA A 19 -2.42 10.84 -7.01
N ARG A 20 -3.10 11.83 -6.45
CA ARG A 20 -3.98 12.74 -7.22
C ARG A 20 -3.14 13.60 -8.14
N GLY A 21 -3.36 13.44 -9.44
CA GLY A 21 -2.59 14.14 -10.48
C GLY A 21 -1.26 13.47 -10.85
N ALA A 22 -0.95 12.30 -10.26
CA ALA A 22 0.17 11.49 -10.71
C ALA A 22 -0.24 10.62 -11.90
N ASP A 23 0.67 10.43 -12.88
CA ASP A 23 0.43 9.53 -14.00
C ASP A 23 0.29 8.07 -13.56
N ARG A 24 1.03 7.66 -12.51
CA ARG A 24 0.97 6.33 -11.87
C ARG A 24 1.40 6.36 -10.41
N LEU A 25 0.88 5.41 -9.64
CA LEU A 25 1.31 5.10 -8.27
C LEU A 25 2.02 3.74 -8.25
N VAL A 26 3.20 3.66 -7.66
CA VAL A 26 3.97 2.41 -7.54
C VAL A 26 4.16 2.06 -6.06
N VAL A 27 3.79 0.84 -5.68
CA VAL A 27 3.92 0.34 -4.30
C VAL A 27 4.51 -1.08 -4.26
N GLY A 28 5.14 -1.43 -3.14
CA GLY A 28 5.57 -2.80 -2.89
C GLY A 28 4.41 -3.72 -2.53
N ALA A 29 4.50 -4.99 -2.92
CA ALA A 29 3.50 -6.02 -2.61
C ALA A 29 3.44 -6.35 -1.11
N ARG A 30 4.55 -6.21 -0.37
CA ARG A 30 4.64 -6.57 1.05
C ARG A 30 5.00 -5.36 1.92
N GLY A 31 4.41 -5.30 3.12
CA GLY A 31 4.78 -4.31 4.14
C GLY A 31 5.86 -4.84 5.10
N HIS A 32 6.62 -3.94 5.72
CA HIS A 32 7.73 -4.29 6.64
C HIS A 32 7.30 -5.07 7.90
N HIS A 33 6.01 -5.01 8.26
CA HIS A 33 5.45 -5.65 9.45
C HIS A 33 4.24 -6.55 9.12
N GLY A 34 4.10 -6.95 7.84
CA GLY A 34 2.93 -7.70 7.33
C GLY A 34 3.07 -9.21 7.41
N PHE A 35 1.93 -9.91 7.36
CA PHE A 35 1.84 -11.37 7.37
C PHE A 35 2.67 -11.99 6.24
N PRO A 36 3.71 -12.79 6.52
CA PRO A 36 4.62 -13.33 5.51
C PRO A 36 3.94 -14.27 4.50
N ARG A 37 2.69 -14.68 4.75
CA ARG A 37 1.87 -15.54 3.87
C ARG A 37 0.83 -14.80 3.03
N ALA A 38 0.67 -13.48 3.17
CA ALA A 38 -0.27 -12.73 2.35
C ALA A 38 0.36 -12.38 0.98
N ALA A 39 -0.41 -12.54 -0.10
CA ALA A 39 0.02 -12.14 -1.44
C ALA A 39 0.22 -10.61 -1.53
N LEU A 40 -0.56 -9.83 -0.79
CA LEU A 40 -0.49 -8.36 -0.72
C LEU A 40 -0.54 -7.86 0.73
N GLY A 41 0.19 -6.78 1.02
CA GLY A 41 0.12 -6.02 2.26
C GLY A 41 -1.13 -5.15 2.33
N ALA A 42 -1.53 -4.75 3.55
CA ALA A 42 -2.78 -4.01 3.78
C ALA A 42 -2.89 -2.70 2.97
N ILE A 43 -1.78 -1.98 2.79
CA ILE A 43 -1.74 -0.74 2.00
C ILE A 43 -1.92 -1.02 0.51
N ALA A 44 -1.18 -1.99 -0.05
CA ALA A 44 -1.30 -2.37 -1.46
C ALA A 44 -2.71 -2.88 -1.78
N HIS A 45 -3.30 -3.67 -0.87
CA HIS A 45 -4.68 -4.14 -0.99
C HIS A 45 -5.70 -3.00 -0.93
N GLY A 46 -5.54 -2.03 -0.01
CA GLY A 46 -6.40 -0.85 0.05
C GLY A 46 -6.34 -0.01 -1.23
N LEU A 47 -5.13 0.29 -1.69
CA LEU A 47 -4.91 1.09 -2.91
C LEU A 47 -5.42 0.38 -4.17
N LEU A 48 -5.41 -0.95 -4.21
CA LEU A 48 -5.98 -1.70 -5.33
C LEU A 48 -7.45 -1.34 -5.59
N HIS A 49 -8.19 -1.00 -4.53
CA HIS A 49 -9.61 -0.63 -4.61
C HIS A 49 -9.85 0.88 -4.65
N SER A 50 -8.90 1.70 -4.20
CA SER A 50 -9.15 3.13 -3.96
C SER A 50 -8.14 4.08 -4.60
N ALA A 51 -7.15 3.60 -5.37
CA ALA A 51 -6.16 4.48 -6.00
C ALA A 51 -6.84 5.40 -7.05
N PRO A 52 -6.56 6.71 -7.03
CA PRO A 52 -7.14 7.66 -7.99
C PRO A 52 -6.44 7.64 -9.36
N CYS A 53 -5.39 6.83 -9.52
CA CYS A 53 -4.60 6.72 -10.74
C CYS A 53 -4.11 5.28 -10.94
N PRO A 54 -3.56 4.93 -12.12
CA PRO A 54 -3.06 3.59 -12.38
C PRO A 54 -2.04 3.12 -11.35
N LEU A 55 -2.32 1.98 -10.69
CA LEU A 55 -1.49 1.39 -9.65
C LEU A 55 -0.60 0.27 -10.21
N MET A 56 0.68 0.29 -9.86
CA MET A 56 1.61 -0.81 -10.11
C MET A 56 2.10 -1.40 -8.79
N ILE A 57 1.99 -2.72 -8.66
CA ILE A 57 2.43 -3.47 -7.48
C ILE A 57 3.68 -4.26 -7.83
N VAL A 58 4.77 -4.01 -7.11
CA VAL A 58 6.07 -4.64 -7.34
C VAL A 58 6.36 -5.68 -6.26
N HIS A 59 6.73 -6.89 -6.69
CA HIS A 59 7.16 -7.96 -5.79
C HIS A 59 8.69 -7.94 -5.65
N SER A 60 9.19 -8.09 -4.42
CA SER A 60 10.61 -8.38 -4.19
C SER A 60 10.91 -9.81 -4.63
N ALA A 61 11.98 -10.01 -5.41
CA ALA A 61 12.52 -11.34 -5.69
C ALA A 61 12.94 -12.09 -4.42
#